data_AF-A0A5E5AGZ7-F1
#
_entry.id   AF-A0A5E5AGZ7-F1
#
_cell.length_a   1.000
_cell.length_b   1.000
_cell.length_c   1.000
_cell.angle_alpha   90.00
_cell.angle_beta   90.00
_cell.angle_gamma   90.00
#
_symmetry.space_group_name_H-M   'P 1'
#
loop_
_entity.id
_entity.type
_entity.pdbx_description
1 polymer ?
#
loop_
_entity_poly.entity_id
_entity_poly.type
_entity_poly.pdbx_seq_one_letter_code
_entity_poly.pdbx_strand_id
1 'polypeptide(L)'
;MASYKELVAQRDKIEKQIEEARAREVAQVIAAVKQKIEEYELTAKDLGLATTDGRRRPARAPIAPKYRNPETGEVWSGRGRAPKWIGKSREKFLIAK
;
A
#
# COMPACT_ATOMS: atom_id res chain seq x y z
N MET A 1 21.87 -47.31 -7.88
CA MET A 1 20.69 -46.40 -7.94
C MET A 1 20.89 -45.35 -6.86
N ALA A 2 20.62 -44.08 -7.15
CA ALA A 2 20.67 -43.03 -6.13
C ALA A 2 19.65 -43.35 -5.02
N SER A 3 20.03 -43.10 -3.76
CA SER A 3 19.12 -43.29 -2.65
C SER A 3 17.98 -42.28 -2.70
N TYR A 4 16.85 -42.62 -2.08
CA TYR A 4 15.69 -41.74 -2.00
C TYR A 4 16.06 -40.33 -1.47
N LYS A 5 16.95 -40.27 -0.48
CA LYS A 5 17.41 -39.00 0.12
C LYS A 5 18.22 -38.15 -0.85
N GLU A 6 19.03 -38.77 -1.70
CA GLU A 6 19.82 -38.06 -2.72
C GLU A 6 18.94 -37.51 -3.85
N LEU A 7 17.91 -38.26 -4.25
CA LEU A 7 16.93 -37.81 -5.25
C LEU A 7 16.13 -36.59 -4.74
N VAL A 8 15.74 -36.59 -3.45
CA VAL A 8 15.07 -35.43 -2.83
C VAL A 8 15.98 -34.20 -2.80
N ALA A 9 17.25 -34.37 -2.41
CA ALA A 9 18.20 -33.26 -2.38
C ALA A 9 18.47 -32.69 -3.79
N GLN A 10 18.48 -33.54 -4.83
CA GLN A 10 18.61 -33.08 -6.22
C GLN A 10 17.36 -32.31 -6.69
N ARG A 11 16.15 -32.76 -6.34
CA ARG A 11 14.92 -32.04 -6.64
C ARG A 11 14.96 -30.63 -6.05
N ASP A 12 15.24 -30.51 -4.75
CA ASP A 12 15.22 -29.21 -4.06
C ASP A 12 16.25 -28.23 -4.67
N LYS A 13 17.39 -28.76 -5.14
CA LYS A 13 18.39 -27.97 -5.86
C LYS A 13 17.88 -27.49 -7.22
N ILE A 14 17.24 -28.39 -7.98
CA ILE A 14 16.68 -28.07 -9.31
C ILE A 14 15.53 -27.07 -9.17
N GLU A 15 14.66 -27.21 -8.17
CA GLU A 15 13.57 -26.27 -7.90
C GLU A 15 14.10 -24.86 -7.63
N LYS A 16 15.14 -24.72 -6.79
CA LYS A 16 15.80 -23.42 -6.58
C LYS A 16 16.37 -22.85 -7.86
N GLN A 17 17.02 -23.67 -8.69
CA GLN A 17 17.56 -23.22 -9.97
C GLN A 17 16.46 -22.77 -10.94
N ILE A 18 15.31 -23.45 -10.94
CA ILE A 18 14.15 -23.08 -11.75
C ILE A 18 13.59 -21.73 -11.28
N GLU A 19 13.44 -21.53 -9.97
CA GLU A 19 12.95 -20.26 -9.42
C GLU A 19 13.90 -19.10 -9.74
N GLU A 20 15.21 -19.30 -9.59
CA GLU A 20 16.21 -18.30 -9.94
C GLU A 20 16.21 -17.99 -11.45
N ALA A 21 16.10 -19.02 -12.30
CA ALA A 21 16.03 -18.84 -13.74
C ALA A 21 14.76 -18.06 -14.13
N ARG A 22 13.60 -18.44 -13.59
CA ARG A 22 12.33 -17.76 -13.82
C ARG A 22 12.38 -16.30 -13.36
N ALA A 23 12.97 -16.01 -12.20
CA ALA A 23 13.12 -14.64 -11.70
C ALA A 23 13.98 -13.79 -12.66
N ARG A 24 15.08 -14.36 -13.19
CA ARG A 24 15.95 -13.68 -14.16
C ARG A 24 15.23 -13.42 -15.49
N GLU A 25 14.55 -14.43 -16.03
CA GLU A 25 13.79 -14.29 -17.28
C GLU A 25 12.68 -13.24 -17.15
N VAL A 26 11.91 -13.28 -16.06
CA VAL A 26 10.86 -12.29 -15.80
C VAL A 26 11.46 -10.89 -15.68
N ALA A 27 12.60 -10.71 -14.98
CA ALA A 27 13.27 -9.42 -14.89
C ALA A 27 13.74 -8.90 -16.25
N GLN A 28 14.27 -9.77 -17.11
CA GLN A 28 14.69 -9.42 -18.47
C GLN A 28 13.50 -9.02 -19.34
N VAL A 29 12.40 -9.77 -19.30
CA VAL A 29 11.17 -9.43 -20.04
C VAL A 29 10.62 -8.08 -19.56
N ILE A 30 10.58 -7.84 -18.25
CA ILE A 30 10.13 -6.55 -17.70
C ILE A 30 11.03 -5.41 -18.20
N ALA A 31 12.35 -5.59 -18.24
CA ALA A 31 13.26 -4.58 -18.75
C ALA A 31 13.02 -4.28 -20.24
N ALA A 32 12.85 -5.32 -21.07
CA ALA A 32 12.57 -5.16 -22.48
C ALA A 32 11.20 -4.49 -22.74
N VAL A 33 10.17 -4.84 -21.95
CA VAL A 33 8.86 -4.20 -22.03
C VAL A 33 8.94 -2.73 -21.60
N LYS A 34 9.70 -2.41 -20.56
CA LYS A 34 9.92 -1.02 -20.14
C LYS A 34 10.60 -0.18 -21.23
N GLN A 35 11.62 -0.72 -21.89
CA GLN A 35 12.26 -0.05 -23.02
C GLN A 35 11.27 0.24 -24.15
N LYS A 36 10.44 -0.75 -24.52
CA LYS A 36 9.41 -0.55 -25.54
C LYS A 36 8.33 0.45 -25.10
N ILE A 37 7.97 0.45 -23.83
CA ILE A 37 7.04 1.44 -23.27
C ILE A 37 7.60 2.86 -23.43
N GLU A 38 8.90 3.04 -23.17
CA GLU A 38 9.58 4.33 -23.30
C GLU A 38 9.77 4.74 -24.76
N GLU A 39 10.19 3.82 -25.64
CA GLU A 39 10.42 4.08 -27.07
C GLU A 39 9.15 4.51 -27.81
N TYR A 40 8.01 3.90 -27.47
CA TYR A 40 6.71 4.17 -28.12
C TYR A 40 5.79 5.05 -27.27
N GLU A 41 6.29 5.63 -26.18
CA GLU A 41 5.53 6.44 -25.21
C GLU A 41 4.20 5.79 -24.77
N LEU A 42 4.19 4.46 -24.62
CA LEU A 42 2.98 3.71 -24.31
C LEU A 42 2.57 3.93 -22.86
N THR A 43 1.27 4.08 -22.63
CA THR A 43 0.73 4.16 -21.28
C THR A 43 0.08 2.84 -20.87
N ALA A 44 -0.16 2.67 -19.56
CA ALA A 44 -0.92 1.52 -19.06
C ALA A 44 -2.33 1.41 -19.69
N LYS A 45 -2.89 2.52 -20.20
CA LYS A 45 -4.17 2.53 -20.92
C LYS A 45 -4.04 1.90 -22.31
N ASP A 46 -2.96 2.22 -23.03
CA ASP A 46 -2.72 1.70 -24.38
C ASP A 46 -2.45 0.19 -24.36
N LEU A 47 -1.89 -0.31 -23.26
CA LEU A 47 -1.69 -1.73 -23.00
C LEU A 47 -2.94 -2.45 -22.46
N GLY A 48 -4.07 -1.75 -22.26
CA GLY A 48 -5.27 -2.32 -21.65
C GLY A 48 -5.11 -2.76 -20.18
N LEU A 49 -4.01 -2.34 -19.54
CA LEU A 49 -3.66 -2.68 -18.15
C LEU A 49 -4.22 -1.67 -17.14
N ALA A 50 -4.68 -0.51 -17.60
CA ALA A 50 -5.34 0.47 -16.78
C ALA A 50 -6.73 -0.04 -16.37
N THR A 51 -6.85 -0.55 -15.16
CA THR A 51 -8.17 -0.73 -14.53
C THR A 51 -8.77 0.66 -14.28
N THR A 52 -10.02 0.84 -14.69
CA THR A 52 -10.78 2.10 -14.56
C THR A 52 -11.05 2.53 -13.12
N ASP A 53 -10.61 1.77 -12.12
CA ASP A 53 -10.87 2.00 -10.69
C ASP A 53 -9.67 2.54 -9.90
N GLY A 54 -8.78 3.26 -10.57
CA GLY A 54 -7.68 4.00 -9.97
C GLY A 54 -8.07 5.34 -9.34
N ARG A 55 -9.37 5.66 -9.16
CA ARG A 55 -9.76 6.79 -8.29
C ARG A 55 -9.50 6.37 -6.84
N ARG A 56 -8.23 6.37 -6.43
CA ARG A 56 -7.86 6.59 -5.03
C ARG A 56 -8.59 7.87 -4.64
N ARG A 57 -9.73 7.73 -3.95
CA ARG A 57 -10.33 8.84 -3.22
C ARG A 57 -9.19 9.44 -2.42
N PRO A 58 -8.87 10.74 -2.60
CA PRO A 58 -7.79 11.35 -1.83
C PRO A 58 -8.06 11.03 -0.37
N ALA A 59 -7.10 10.40 0.30
CA ALA A 59 -7.17 10.17 1.73
C ALA A 59 -7.41 11.54 2.36
N ARG A 60 -8.62 11.76 2.90
CA ARG A 60 -8.98 13.05 3.48
C ARG A 60 -7.94 13.36 4.55
N ALA A 61 -7.19 14.43 4.36
CA ALA A 61 -6.16 14.85 5.30
C ALA A 61 -6.75 14.88 6.73
N PRO A 62 -6.01 14.39 7.74
CA PRO A 62 -6.47 14.43 9.12
C PRO A 62 -6.70 15.90 9.51
N ILE A 63 -7.92 16.21 9.92
CA ILE A 63 -8.32 17.56 10.32
C ILE A 63 -7.72 17.83 11.69
N ALA A 64 -7.08 19.00 11.85
CA ALA A 64 -6.54 19.43 13.13
C ALA A 64 -7.63 19.37 14.22
N PRO A 65 -7.30 18.85 15.42
CA PRO A 65 -8.25 18.82 16.52
C PRO A 65 -8.66 20.25 16.90
N LYS A 66 -9.97 20.48 17.07
CA LYS A 66 -10.53 21.80 17.42
C LYS A 66 -10.75 21.93 18.93
N TYR A 67 -10.94 20.82 19.62
CA TYR A 67 -11.22 20.77 21.05
C TYR A 67 -10.28 19.80 21.77
N ARG A 68 -9.88 20.13 23.00
CA ARG A 68 -9.06 19.28 23.88
C ARG A 68 -9.63 19.26 25.30
N ASN A 69 -9.70 18.07 25.89
CA ASN A 69 -10.02 17.90 27.29
C ASN A 69 -8.78 18.24 28.14
N PRO A 70 -8.85 19.22 29.07
CA PRO A 70 -7.74 19.56 29.96
C PRO A 70 -7.44 18.46 30.99
N GLU A 71 -8.41 17.63 31.36
CA GLU A 71 -8.26 16.61 32.40
C GLU A 71 -7.67 15.30 31.85
N THR A 72 -8.10 14.86 30.66
CA THR A 72 -7.67 13.57 30.08
C THR A 72 -6.74 13.72 28.87
N GLY A 73 -6.62 14.93 28.31
CA GLY A 73 -5.84 15.19 27.10
C GLY A 73 -6.49 14.72 25.79
N GLU A 74 -7.70 14.15 25.84
CA GLU A 74 -8.43 13.70 24.65
C GLU A 74 -8.74 14.88 23.71
N VAL A 75 -8.65 14.63 22.40
CA VAL A 75 -8.87 15.66 21.38
C VAL A 75 -10.01 15.31 20.43
N TRP A 76 -10.74 16.32 19.98
CA TRP A 76 -11.85 16.16 19.04
C TRP A 76 -11.79 17.22 17.93
N SER A 77 -11.87 16.77 16.67
CA SER A 77 -11.82 17.64 15.48
C SER A 77 -13.14 18.37 15.19
N GLY A 78 -14.19 18.15 15.98
CA GLY A 78 -15.52 18.72 15.75
C GLY A 78 -16.30 18.03 14.62
N ARG A 79 -15.76 16.96 14.02
CA ARG A 79 -16.47 16.10 13.07
C ARG A 79 -16.81 14.74 13.70
N GLY A 80 -17.94 14.18 13.32
CA GLY A 80 -18.44 12.90 13.83
C GLY A 80 -19.14 13.00 15.18
N ARG A 81 -19.33 11.86 15.85
CA ARG A 81 -20.00 11.78 17.15
C ARG A 81 -19.18 12.54 18.21
N ALA A 82 -19.82 13.47 18.90
CA ALA A 82 -19.19 14.22 19.99
C ALA A 82 -18.83 13.28 21.16
N PRO A 83 -17.60 13.35 21.70
CA PRO A 83 -17.23 12.65 22.93
C PRO A 83 -18.07 13.11 24.13
N LYS A 84 -18.19 12.26 25.15
CA LYS A 84 -19.03 12.55 26.34
C LYS A 84 -18.54 13.78 27.12
N TRP A 85 -17.23 14.00 27.18
CA TRP A 85 -16.61 15.07 27.97
C TRP A 85 -16.91 16.48 27.44
N ILE A 86 -17.12 16.66 26.13
CA ILE A 86 -17.30 18.00 25.57
C ILE A 86 -18.72 18.56 25.79
N GLY A 87 -19.71 17.67 25.93
CA GLY A 87 -21.10 18.00 26.25
C GLY A 87 -21.67 19.21 25.49
N LYS A 88 -22.41 20.06 26.22
CA LYS A 88 -22.97 21.33 25.73
C LYS A 88 -22.00 22.52 25.87
N SER A 89 -21.00 22.43 26.74
CA SER A 89 -20.04 23.51 27.04
C SER A 89 -18.79 23.42 26.15
N ARG A 90 -18.98 23.39 24.83
CA ARG A 90 -17.90 23.15 23.86
C ARG A 90 -16.82 24.22 23.86
N GLU A 91 -17.19 25.44 24.23
CA GLU A 91 -16.31 26.61 24.24
C GLU A 91 -15.17 26.47 25.25
N LYS A 92 -15.41 25.82 26.39
CA LYS A 92 -14.39 25.61 27.45
C LYS A 92 -13.25 24.69 27.02
N PHE A 93 -13.47 23.91 25.96
CA PHE A 93 -12.52 22.92 25.48
C PHE A 93 -11.89 23.33 24.14
N LEU A 94 -12.16 24.55 23.65
CA LEU A 94 -11.56 25.01 22.40
C LEU A 94 -10.04 25.09 22.55
N ILE A 95 -9.34 24.42 21.65
CA ILE A 95 -7.92 24.68 21.42
C ILE A 95 -7.94 25.98 20.62
N ALA A 96 -7.77 27.11 21.29
CA ALA A 96 -7.62 28.40 20.62
C ALA A 96 -6.54 28.26 19.54
N LYS A 97 -6.82 28.82 18.36
CA LYS A 97 -5.96 28.69 17.18
C LYS A 97 -4.66 29.48 17.37
#